data_AF-A0A933A3D5-F1
#
_entry.id   AF-A0A933A3D5-F1
#
_cell.length_a   1.000
_cell.length_b   1.000
_cell.length_c   1.000
_cell.angle_alpha   90.00
_cell.angle_beta   90.00
_cell.angle_gamma   90.00
#
_symmetry.space_group_name_H-M   'P 1'
#
loop_
_entity.id
_entity.type
_entity.pdbx_description
1 polymer ?
#
loop_
_entity_poly.entity_id
_entity_poly.type
_entity_poly.pdbx_seq_one_letter_code
_entity_poly.pdbx_strand_id
1 'polypeptide(L)'
;MATVRGLSTHDKRFLAGIVHQVWRHCQIFVAVCVERGPEEAYYALEELAEWAVSHRRRLSPRSAHRPHLVSASALRIGRVLLDDIDTFCHGVGDLLARVQYSPLDPDEVEEEALKIIEGFITWSADMATQMGVSRNLRPETLWFER
;
A
#
# COMPACT_ATOMS: atom_id res chain seq x y z
N MET A 1 25.45 -12.86 23.82
CA MET A 1 25.48 -12.47 22.39
C MET A 1 24.13 -12.76 21.77
N ALA A 2 23.17 -11.84 21.86
CA ALA A 2 21.84 -12.01 21.30
C ALA A 2 21.94 -12.02 19.77
N THR A 3 21.80 -13.19 19.17
CA THR A 3 21.64 -13.34 17.72
C THR A 3 20.39 -12.55 17.34
N VAL A 4 20.53 -11.51 16.53
CA VAL A 4 19.39 -10.89 15.85
C VAL A 4 18.84 -11.95 14.90
N ARG A 5 17.92 -12.79 15.40
CA ARG A 5 17.20 -13.76 14.56
C ARG A 5 16.38 -12.95 13.58
N GLY A 6 16.72 -13.03 12.30
CA GLY A 6 15.97 -12.41 11.22
C GLY A 6 14.51 -12.89 11.18
N LEU A 7 13.68 -12.19 10.41
CA LEU A 7 12.27 -12.50 10.24
C LEU A 7 12.06 -13.96 9.82
N SER A 8 11.17 -14.66 10.53
CA SER A 8 10.77 -16.03 10.18
C SER A 8 9.95 -16.08 8.89
N THR A 9 9.72 -17.27 8.35
CA THR A 9 8.83 -17.44 7.18
C THR A 9 7.42 -16.93 7.46
N HIS A 10 6.89 -17.12 8.67
CA HIS A 10 5.56 -16.61 9.05
C HIS A 10 5.52 -15.08 9.11
N ASP A 11 6.57 -14.46 9.66
CA ASP A 11 6.72 -13.00 9.68
C ASP A 11 6.75 -12.43 8.26
N LYS A 12 7.53 -13.05 7.38
CA LYS A 12 7.68 -12.63 5.99
C LYS A 12 6.39 -12.78 5.20
N ARG A 13 5.61 -13.85 5.42
CA ARG A 13 4.29 -14.03 4.80
C ARG A 13 3.30 -12.98 5.28
N PHE A 14 3.32 -12.68 6.58
CA PHE A 14 2.47 -11.64 7.15
C PHE A 14 2.78 -10.26 6.53
N LEU A 15 4.05 -9.85 6.48
CA LEU A 15 4.46 -8.57 5.90
C LEU A 15 4.21 -8.50 4.39
N ALA A 16 4.45 -9.60 3.67
CA ALA A 16 4.09 -9.71 2.26
C ALA A 16 2.60 -9.50 2.02
N GLY A 17 1.74 -10.01 2.91
CA GLY A 17 0.29 -9.80 2.84
C GLY A 17 -0.12 -8.34 2.92
N ILE A 18 0.62 -7.51 3.67
CA ILE A 18 0.37 -6.05 3.72
C ILE A 18 0.73 -5.41 2.38
N VAL A 19 1.88 -5.74 1.82
CA VAL A 19 2.33 -5.22 0.51
C VAL A 19 1.36 -5.64 -0.61
N HIS A 20 0.89 -6.88 -0.61
CA HIS A 20 -0.12 -7.36 -1.56
C HIS A 20 -1.40 -6.55 -1.53
N GLN A 21 -1.83 -6.08 -0.35
CA GLN A 21 -3.02 -5.25 -0.26
C GLN A 21 -2.82 -3.88 -0.90
N VAL A 22 -1.63 -3.30 -0.77
CA VAL A 22 -1.26 -2.05 -1.47
C VAL A 22 -1.36 -2.26 -2.98
N TRP A 23 -0.70 -3.30 -3.50
CA TRP A 23 -0.67 -3.57 -4.93
C TRP A 23 -2.06 -3.82 -5.51
N ARG A 24 -2.90 -4.58 -4.80
CA ARG A 24 -4.28 -4.81 -5.19
C ARG A 24 -5.06 -3.50 -5.32
N HIS A 25 -4.96 -2.61 -4.35
CA HIS A 25 -5.69 -1.34 -4.41
C HIS A 25 -5.10 -0.37 -5.44
N CYS A 26 -3.79 -0.40 -5.68
CA CYS A 26 -3.20 0.33 -6.79
C CYS A 26 -3.69 -0.20 -8.15
N GLN A 27 -3.83 -1.51 -8.33
CA GLN A 27 -4.39 -2.10 -9.55
C GLN A 27 -5.86 -1.68 -9.75
N ILE A 28 -6.66 -1.67 -8.68
CA ILE A 28 -8.05 -1.17 -8.73
C ILE A 28 -8.06 0.31 -9.10
N PHE A 29 -7.19 1.11 -8.49
CA PHE A 29 -7.05 2.52 -8.83
C PHE A 29 -6.77 2.68 -10.33
N VAL A 30 -5.74 2.02 -10.87
CA VAL A 30 -5.36 2.15 -12.28
C VAL A 30 -6.53 1.80 -13.20
N ALA A 31 -7.23 0.69 -12.93
CA ALA A 31 -8.38 0.27 -13.73
C ALA A 31 -9.51 1.32 -13.69
N VAL A 32 -9.87 1.81 -12.50
CA VAL A 32 -10.94 2.81 -12.35
C VAL A 32 -10.51 4.17 -12.92
N CYS A 33 -9.25 4.54 -12.79
CA CYS A 33 -8.71 5.80 -13.29
C CYS A 33 -8.88 5.91 -14.80
N VAL A 34 -8.55 4.85 -15.53
CA VAL A 34 -8.70 4.80 -16.99
C VAL A 34 -10.18 4.72 -17.42
N GLU A 35 -11.04 4.04 -16.64
CA GLU A 35 -12.46 3.87 -17.00
C GLU A 35 -13.35 5.05 -16.62
N ARG A 36 -13.05 5.74 -15.51
CA ARG A 36 -13.96 6.67 -14.82
C ARG A 36 -13.28 7.93 -14.31
N GLY A 37 -11.97 8.05 -14.51
CA GLY A 37 -11.18 9.20 -14.09
C GLY A 37 -10.62 9.10 -12.67
N PRO A 38 -9.66 9.98 -12.32
CA PRO A 38 -8.94 9.92 -11.04
C PRO A 38 -9.80 10.16 -9.79
N GLU A 39 -10.92 10.90 -9.94
CA GLU A 39 -11.84 11.18 -8.82
C GLU A 39 -12.46 9.89 -8.28
N GLU A 40 -13.01 9.06 -9.18
CA GLU A 40 -13.61 7.78 -8.82
C GLU A 40 -12.53 6.76 -8.39
N ALA A 41 -11.33 6.84 -8.98
CA ALA A 41 -10.24 5.94 -8.64
C ALA A 41 -9.75 6.13 -7.20
N TYR A 42 -9.83 7.35 -6.67
CA TYR A 42 -9.37 7.68 -5.34
C TYR A 42 -10.06 6.88 -4.22
N TYR A 43 -11.33 6.47 -4.42
CA TYR A 43 -12.03 5.60 -3.46
C TYR A 43 -11.27 4.28 -3.18
N ALA A 44 -10.51 3.76 -4.15
CA ALA A 44 -9.68 2.58 -3.93
C ALA A 44 -8.56 2.83 -2.89
N LEU A 45 -8.04 4.05 -2.81
CA LEU A 45 -7.04 4.46 -1.81
C LEU A 45 -7.68 4.78 -0.46
N GLU A 46 -8.90 5.32 -0.44
CA GLU A 46 -9.66 5.50 0.80
C GLU A 46 -9.94 4.16 1.46
N GLU A 47 -10.40 3.16 0.69
CA GLU A 47 -10.58 1.79 1.18
C GLU A 47 -9.27 1.20 1.74
N LEU A 48 -8.14 1.44 1.07
CA LEU A 48 -6.83 1.00 1.56
C LEU A 48 -6.44 1.69 2.87
N ALA A 49 -6.71 2.99 3.01
CA ALA A 49 -6.42 3.76 4.22
C ALA A 49 -7.27 3.26 5.41
N GLU A 50 -8.58 3.08 5.21
CA GLU A 50 -9.47 2.53 6.23
C GLU A 50 -9.03 1.12 6.65
N TRP A 51 -8.69 0.28 5.67
CA TRP A 51 -8.13 -1.03 5.93
C TRP A 51 -6.84 -0.93 6.75
N ALA A 52 -5.93 -0.02 6.40
CA ALA A 52 -4.64 0.13 7.06
C ALA A 52 -4.81 0.54 8.54
N VAL A 53 -5.68 1.52 8.82
CA VAL A 53 -6.03 1.95 10.17
C VAL A 53 -6.64 0.80 10.97
N SER A 54 -7.60 0.08 10.39
CA SER A 54 -8.25 -1.07 11.02
C SER A 54 -7.24 -2.18 11.34
N HIS A 55 -6.39 -2.53 10.38
CA HIS A 55 -5.37 -3.56 10.56
C HIS A 55 -4.33 -3.16 11.61
N ARG A 56 -3.91 -1.90 11.63
CA ARG A 56 -2.95 -1.38 12.62
C ARG A 56 -3.50 -1.49 14.04
N ARG A 57 -4.80 -1.23 14.24
CA ARG A 57 -5.49 -1.45 15.54
C ARG A 57 -5.48 -2.93 15.95
N ARG A 58 -5.63 -3.87 14.99
CA ARG A 58 -5.53 -5.32 15.26
C ARG A 58 -4.14 -5.78 15.68
N LEU A 59 -3.09 -5.08 15.25
CA LEU A 59 -1.71 -5.38 15.67
C LEU A 59 -1.37 -4.84 17.06
N SER A 60 -2.28 -4.09 17.70
CA SER A 60 -2.09 -3.56 19.04
C SER A 60 -1.90 -4.68 20.08
N PRO A 61 -1.00 -4.52 21.08
CA PRO A 61 -0.83 -5.49 22.15
C PRO A 61 -2.11 -5.82 22.91
N ARG A 62 -3.07 -4.89 22.94
CA ARG A 62 -4.36 -5.04 23.62
C ARG A 62 -5.45 -5.66 22.74
N SER A 63 -5.17 -5.94 21.46
CA SER A 63 -6.17 -6.50 20.56
C SER A 63 -6.34 -8.00 20.78
N ALA A 64 -7.58 -8.45 20.95
CA ALA A 64 -7.92 -9.87 20.99
C ALA A 64 -7.66 -10.59 19.66
N HIS A 65 -7.58 -9.84 18.55
CA HIS A 65 -7.38 -10.36 17.19
C HIS A 65 -5.92 -10.28 16.73
N ARG A 66 -4.99 -10.05 17.66
CA ARG A 66 -3.57 -9.92 17.36
C ARG A 66 -3.03 -11.26 16.83
N PRO A 67 -2.29 -11.28 15.72
CA PRO A 67 -1.69 -12.51 15.20
C PRO A 67 -0.72 -13.13 16.22
N HIS A 68 -0.98 -14.38 16.62
CA HIS A 68 -0.21 -15.08 17.67
C HIS A 68 1.04 -15.78 17.14
N LEU A 69 1.10 -16.08 15.84
CA LEU A 69 2.25 -16.72 15.17
C LEU A 69 3.28 -15.72 14.63
N VAL A 70 3.02 -14.41 14.76
CA VAL A 70 3.88 -13.35 14.22
C VAL A 70 4.71 -12.77 15.36
N SER A 71 6.00 -12.62 15.12
CA SER A 71 6.94 -12.08 16.11
C SER A 71 6.62 -10.62 16.47
N ALA A 72 7.01 -10.21 17.67
CA ALA A 72 6.86 -8.82 18.10
C ALA A 72 7.57 -7.83 17.15
N SER A 73 8.71 -8.23 16.58
CA SER A 73 9.46 -7.43 15.59
C SER A 73 8.65 -7.23 14.31
N ALA A 74 8.11 -8.30 13.74
CA ALA A 74 7.30 -8.21 12.52
C ALA A 74 5.99 -7.45 12.74
N LEU A 75 5.36 -7.59 13.91
CA LEU A 75 4.19 -6.79 14.27
C LEU A 75 4.53 -5.30 14.39
N ARG A 76 5.72 -4.94 14.88
CA ARG A 76 6.18 -3.54 14.92
C ARG A 76 6.41 -2.99 13.51
N ILE A 77 7.10 -3.75 12.66
CA ILE A 77 7.34 -3.38 11.25
C ILE A 77 6.00 -3.21 10.54
N GLY A 78 5.08 -4.18 10.67
CA GLY A 78 3.76 -4.10 10.05
C GLY A 78 2.95 -2.90 10.52
N ARG A 79 3.05 -2.50 11.80
CA ARG A 79 2.39 -1.29 12.30
C ARG A 79 2.93 -0.01 11.66
N VAL A 80 4.23 0.09 11.47
CA VAL A 80 4.86 1.24 10.80
C VAL A 80 4.44 1.26 9.34
N LEU A 81 4.53 0.13 8.65
CA LEU A 81 4.12 0.01 7.25
C LEU A 81 2.65 0.42 7.05
N LEU A 82 1.75 0.02 7.94
CA LEU A 82 0.34 0.41 7.87
C LEU A 82 0.10 1.90 8.18
N ASP A 83 0.96 2.52 8.98
CA ASP A 83 0.92 3.97 9.26
C ASP A 83 1.43 4.77 8.05
N ASP A 84 2.49 4.28 7.40
CA ASP A 84 3.03 4.87 6.17
C ASP A 84 2.04 4.74 5.01
N ILE A 85 1.37 3.59 4.87
CA ILE A 85 0.30 3.39 3.88
C ILE A 85 -0.85 4.38 4.08
N ASP A 86 -1.35 4.50 5.32
CA ASP A 86 -2.40 5.44 5.70
C ASP A 86 -2.00 6.88 5.35
N THR A 87 -0.77 7.27 5.70
CA THR A 87 -0.20 8.59 5.38
C THR A 87 -0.10 8.82 3.88
N PHE A 88 0.38 7.81 3.13
CA PHE A 88 0.53 7.91 1.68
C PHE A 88 -0.82 8.09 1.00
N CYS A 89 -1.83 7.27 1.33
CA CYS A 89 -3.18 7.36 0.76
C CYS A 89 -3.78 8.76 0.92
N HIS A 90 -3.69 9.34 2.12
CA HIS A 90 -4.16 10.72 2.36
C HIS A 90 -3.35 11.76 1.58
N GLY A 91 -2.02 11.59 1.52
CA GLY A 91 -1.15 12.46 0.73
C GLY A 91 -1.47 12.44 -0.77
N VAL A 92 -1.83 11.27 -1.32
CA VAL A 92 -2.29 11.17 -2.71
C VAL A 92 -3.62 11.88 -2.90
N GLY A 93 -4.57 11.74 -1.98
CA GLY A 93 -5.83 12.48 -2.01
C GLY A 93 -5.62 13.99 -2.08
N ASP A 94 -4.73 14.52 -1.23
CA ASP A 94 -4.37 15.94 -1.23
C ASP A 94 -3.72 16.37 -2.55
N LEU A 95 -2.87 15.53 -3.15
CA LEU A 95 -2.23 15.82 -4.44
C LEU A 95 -3.24 15.78 -5.58
N LEU A 96 -4.09 14.75 -5.66
CA LEU A 96 -5.13 14.63 -6.68
C LEU A 96 -6.12 15.79 -6.60
N ALA A 97 -6.54 16.18 -5.39
CA ALA A 97 -7.37 17.37 -5.21
C ALA A 97 -6.70 18.62 -5.79
N ARG A 98 -5.38 18.83 -5.56
CA ARG A 98 -4.65 19.97 -6.14
C ARG A 98 -4.56 19.88 -7.66
N VAL A 99 -4.35 18.68 -8.21
CA VAL A 99 -4.26 18.44 -9.66
C VAL A 99 -5.63 18.72 -10.31
N GLN A 100 -6.75 18.37 -9.68
CA GLN A 100 -8.10 18.68 -10.17
C GLN A 100 -8.40 20.19 -10.25
N TYR A 101 -7.83 21.00 -9.34
CA TYR A 101 -7.97 22.45 -9.38
C TYR A 101 -6.84 23.16 -10.16
N SER A 102 -5.98 22.38 -10.82
CA SER A 102 -4.90 22.91 -11.65
C SER A 102 -5.42 23.25 -13.06
N PRO A 103 -4.67 24.03 -13.88
CA PRO A 103 -5.08 24.35 -15.24
C PRO A 103 -4.83 23.21 -16.24
N LEU A 104 -4.49 22.01 -15.76
CA LEU A 104 -4.25 20.83 -16.59
C LEU A 104 -5.53 20.37 -17.28
N ASP A 105 -5.39 19.82 -18.47
CA ASP A 105 -6.50 19.14 -19.13
C ASP A 105 -6.77 17.77 -18.49
N PRO A 106 -7.94 17.16 -18.74
CA PRO A 106 -8.30 15.88 -18.11
C PRO A 106 -7.30 14.75 -18.36
N ASP A 107 -6.65 14.71 -19.53
CA ASP A 107 -5.69 13.67 -19.88
C ASP A 107 -4.38 13.85 -19.09
N GLU A 108 -3.93 15.10 -18.91
CA GLU A 108 -2.80 15.44 -18.05
C GLU A 108 -3.08 15.12 -16.57
N VAL A 109 -4.31 15.34 -16.09
CA VAL A 109 -4.73 14.99 -14.72
C VAL A 109 -4.69 13.48 -14.51
N GLU A 110 -5.15 12.70 -15.49
CA GLU A 110 -5.05 11.23 -15.47
C GLU A 110 -3.58 10.77 -15.45
N GLU A 111 -2.74 11.34 -16.33
CA GLU A 111 -1.32 10.97 -16.40
C GLU A 111 -0.59 11.22 -15.07
N GLU A 112 -0.83 12.37 -14.45
CA GLU A 112 -0.24 12.69 -13.15
C GLU A 112 -0.75 11.76 -12.04
N ALA A 113 -2.04 11.40 -12.06
CA ALA A 113 -2.61 10.43 -11.13
C ALA A 113 -1.93 9.05 -11.25
N LEU A 114 -1.75 8.56 -12.48
CA LEU A 114 -1.09 7.28 -12.75
C LEU A 114 0.39 7.30 -12.33
N LYS A 115 1.12 8.41 -12.56
CA LYS A 115 2.51 8.58 -12.08
C LYS A 115 2.62 8.52 -10.56
N ILE A 116 1.69 9.13 -9.83
CA ILE A 116 1.66 9.09 -8.37
C ILE A 116 1.51 7.64 -7.87
N ILE A 117 0.61 6.88 -8.50
CA ILE A 117 0.38 5.47 -8.15
C ILE A 117 1.58 4.59 -8.50
N GLU A 118 2.22 4.82 -9.64
CA GLU A 118 3.47 4.15 -10.00
C GLU A 118 4.55 4.37 -8.92
N GLY A 119 4.64 5.59 -8.39
CA GLY A 119 5.50 5.91 -7.25
C GLY A 119 5.16 5.09 -6.00
N PHE A 120 3.88 4.89 -5.69
CA PHE A 120 3.45 4.08 -4.55
C PHE A 120 3.84 2.59 -4.69
N ILE A 121 3.71 2.07 -5.91
CA ILE A 121 4.07 0.68 -6.24
C ILE A 121 5.58 0.51 -6.13
N THR A 122 6.36 1.46 -6.64
CA THR A 122 7.81 1.46 -6.54
C THR A 122 8.27 1.50 -5.08
N TRP A 123 7.72 2.42 -4.29
CA TRP A 123 8.00 2.50 -2.86
C TRP A 123 7.68 1.19 -2.13
N SER A 124 6.51 0.59 -2.39
CA SER A 124 6.11 -0.65 -1.73
C SER A 124 6.95 -1.86 -2.16
N ALA A 125 7.45 -1.88 -3.41
CA ALA A 125 8.41 -2.87 -3.89
C ALA A 125 9.79 -2.73 -3.24
N ASP A 126 10.26 -1.50 -3.01
CA ASP A 126 11.49 -1.23 -2.26
C ASP A 126 11.36 -1.69 -0.81
N MET A 127 10.23 -1.39 -0.16
CA MET A 127 9.93 -1.89 1.19
C MET A 127 9.92 -3.41 1.24
N ALA A 128 9.31 -4.08 0.26
CA ALA A 128 9.33 -5.52 0.17
C ALA A 128 10.74 -6.10 0.06
N THR A 129 11.62 -5.42 -0.68
CA THR A 129 13.03 -5.80 -0.86
C THR A 129 13.81 -5.64 0.43
N GLN A 130 13.65 -4.51 1.12
CA GLN A 130 14.30 -4.25 2.41
C GLN A 130 13.85 -5.25 3.50
N MET A 131 12.57 -5.64 3.51
CA MET A 131 12.05 -6.67 4.43
C MET A 131 12.44 -8.10 4.02
N GLY A 132 13.05 -8.29 2.84
CA GLY A 132 13.42 -9.60 2.31
C GLY A 132 12.19 -10.49 2.02
N VAL A 133 11.09 -9.87 1.58
CA VAL A 133 9.82 -10.53 1.26
C VAL A 133 9.48 -10.52 -0.23
N SER A 134 10.29 -9.91 -1.11
CA SER A 134 10.01 -9.82 -2.55
C SER A 134 9.79 -11.18 -3.22
N ARG A 135 10.45 -12.25 -2.76
CA ARG A 135 10.22 -13.63 -3.27
C ARG A 135 8.84 -14.20 -2.93
N ASN A 136 8.17 -13.64 -1.93
CA ASN A 136 6.81 -14.01 -1.54
C ASN A 136 5.75 -13.17 -2.27
N LEU A 137 6.21 -12.19 -3.05
CA LEU A 137 5.37 -11.37 -3.90
C LEU A 137 5.44 -11.96 -5.30
N ARG A 138 4.28 -12.23 -5.90
CA ARG A 138 4.22 -12.44 -7.35
C ARG A 138 4.08 -11.06 -7.96
N PRO A 139 4.90 -10.66 -8.96
CA PRO A 139 4.66 -9.43 -9.67
C PRO A 139 3.29 -9.54 -10.33
N GLU A 140 2.32 -8.77 -9.85
CA GLU A 140 1.15 -8.42 -10.65
C GLU A 140 1.64 -7.35 -11.61
N THR A 141 1.89 -7.76 -12.85
CA THR A 141 2.07 -6.81 -13.94
C THR A 141 0.82 -5.94 -13.96
N LEU A 142 0.96 -4.62 -13.72
CA LEU A 142 -0.13 -3.69 -13.97
C LEU A 142 -0.44 -3.76 -15.47
N TRP A 143 -1.58 -4.33 -15.81
CA TRP A 143 -2.00 -4.43 -17.22
C TRP A 143 -2.57 -3.08 -17.63
N PHE A 144 -1.81 -2.36 -18.46
CA PHE A 144 -2.30 -1.22 -19.23
C PHE A 144 -2.77 -1.77 -20.59
N GLU A 145 -3.99 -2.30 -20.66
CA GLU A 145 -4.63 -2.52 -21.97
C GLU A 145 -5.26 -1.20 -22.41
N ARG A 146 -4.68 -0.62 -23.46
CA ARG A 146 -5.20 0.54 -24.21
C ARG A 146 -6.27 0.11 -25.21
#